data_AF-A0A0K6IUB2-F1
#
_entry.id   AF-A0A0K6IUB2-F1
#
_cell.length_a   1.000
_cell.length_b   1.000
_cell.length_c   1.000
_cell.angle_alpha   90.00
_cell.angle_beta   90.00
_cell.angle_gamma   90.00
#
_symmetry.space_group_name_H-M   'P 1'
#
loop_
_entity.id
_entity.type
_entity.pdbx_description
1 polymer ?
#
loop_
_entity_poly.entity_id
_entity_poly.type
_entity_poly.pdbx_seq_one_letter_code
_entity_poly.pdbx_strand_id
1 'polypeptide(L)'
;MGLDLVTIWTLVIGFVLMMYVLLDGFDLGIGLLFLGVRSKRERDIMVNSVAPIWDGNETWLCWGGAGLMAAFPLAYAVILEALYIPLLAMLFG
;
A
#
# COMPACT_ATOMS: atom_id res chain seq x y z
N MET A 1 -28.83 -1.62 18.68
CA MET A 1 -27.42 -1.27 18.96
C MET A 1 -26.79 -0.89 17.62
N GLY A 2 -26.43 0.38 17.44
CA GLY A 2 -25.76 0.83 16.21
C GLY A 2 -24.27 0.51 16.25
N LEU A 3 -23.62 0.53 15.09
CA LEU A 3 -22.16 0.49 15.02
C LEU A 3 -21.61 1.76 15.67
N ASP A 4 -20.66 1.62 16.59
CA ASP A 4 -19.94 2.75 17.15
C ASP A 4 -18.85 3.25 16.20
N LEU A 5 -18.36 4.47 16.46
CA LEU A 5 -17.33 5.11 15.63
C LEU A 5 -16.05 4.28 15.53
N VAL A 6 -15.66 3.61 16.62
CA VAL A 6 -14.47 2.76 16.65
C VAL A 6 -14.61 1.61 15.67
N THR A 7 -15.75 0.92 15.68
CA THR A 7 -16.03 -0.19 14.78
C THR A 7 -16.09 0.29 13.33
N ILE A 8 -16.77 1.41 13.06
CA ILE A 8 -16.86 1.98 11.71
C ILE A 8 -15.47 2.29 11.17
N TRP A 9 -14.64 3.04 11.91
CA TRP A 9 -13.31 3.40 11.47
C TRP A 9 -12.37 2.20 11.35
N THR A 10 -12.54 1.18 12.20
CA THR A 10 -11.78 -0.07 12.09
C THR A 10 -12.08 -0.77 10.76
N LEU A 11 -13.35 -0.86 10.35
CA LEU A 11 -13.75 -1.44 9.06
C LEU A 11 -13.23 -0.61 7.89
N VAL A 12 -13.28 0.72 8.01
CA VAL A 12 -12.81 1.66 6.99
C VAL A 12 -11.29 1.52 6.77
N ILE A 13 -10.50 1.47 7.86
CA ILE A 13 -9.04 1.24 7.77
C ILE A 13 -8.73 -0.18 7.27
N GLY A 14 -9.45 -1.19 7.74
CA GLY A 14 -9.29 -2.56 7.27
C GLY A 14 -9.56 -2.70 5.76
N PHE A 15 -10.58 -2.00 5.25
CA PHE A 15 -10.86 -1.95 3.83
C PHE A 15 -9.72 -1.29 3.04
N VAL A 16 -9.12 -0.22 3.55
CA VAL A 16 -7.99 0.43 2.86
C VAL A 16 -6.72 -0.37 2.87
N LEU A 17 -6.39 -1.02 3.99
CA LEU A 17 -5.29 -1.96 4.01
C LEU A 17 -5.50 -3.11 3.02
N MET A 18 -6.74 -3.63 2.93
CA MET A 18 -7.10 -4.64 1.94
C MET A 18 -6.94 -4.13 0.51
N MET A 19 -7.42 -2.92 0.20
CA MET A 19 -7.26 -2.33 -1.13
C MET A 19 -5.80 -2.11 -1.50
N TYR A 20 -4.97 -1.60 -0.58
CA TYR A 20 -3.53 -1.46 -0.79
C TYR A 20 -2.88 -2.82 -1.12
N VAL A 21 -3.14 -3.84 -0.32
CA VAL A 21 -2.57 -5.18 -0.55
C VAL A 21 -3.01 -5.79 -1.88
N LEU A 22 -4.26 -5.59 -2.29
CA LEU A 22 -4.78 -6.15 -3.54
C LEU A 22 -4.28 -5.38 -4.77
N LEU A 23 -4.26 -4.06 -4.70
CA LEU A 23 -3.95 -3.20 -5.82
C LEU A 23 -2.44 -3.00 -5.95
N ASP A 24 -1.77 -2.45 -4.94
CA ASP A 24 -0.33 -2.24 -5.03
C ASP A 24 0.45 -3.58 -4.99
N GLY A 25 -0.14 -4.62 -4.40
CA GLY A 25 0.47 -5.96 -4.38
C GLY A 25 0.72 -6.57 -5.76
N PHE A 26 -0.09 -6.26 -6.78
CA PHE A 26 0.20 -6.75 -8.14
C PHE A 26 1.32 -5.93 -8.80
N ASP A 27 1.40 -4.61 -8.53
CA ASP A 27 2.48 -3.74 -9.04
C ASP A 27 3.84 -4.22 -8.51
N LEU A 28 3.92 -4.42 -7.19
CA LEU A 28 5.09 -4.98 -6.53
C LEU A 28 5.41 -6.39 -7.02
N GLY A 29 4.38 -7.20 -7.27
CA GLY A 29 4.52 -8.53 -7.86
C GLY A 29 5.16 -8.51 -9.25
N ILE A 30 4.75 -7.57 -10.11
CA ILE A 30 5.37 -7.34 -11.43
C ILE A 30 6.80 -6.84 -11.27
N GLY A 31 7.07 -5.94 -10.31
CA GLY A 31 8.42 -5.49 -9.96
C GLY A 31 9.34 -6.65 -9.55
N LEU A 32 8.84 -7.61 -8.77
CA LEU A 32 9.60 -8.80 -8.38
C LEU A 32 9.90 -9.71 -9.58
N LEU A 33 8.91 -9.96 -10.44
CA LEU A 33 9.09 -10.76 -11.66
C LEU A 33 10.07 -10.09 -12.64
N PHE A 34 10.12 -8.76 -12.67
CA PHE A 34 10.98 -7.99 -13.57
C PHE A 34 12.47 -8.32 -13.39
N LEU A 35 12.88 -8.72 -12.19
CA LEU A 35 14.26 -9.14 -11.87
C LEU A 35 14.69 -10.39 -12.66
N GLY A 36 13.75 -11.29 -12.96
CA GLY A 36 14.00 -12.55 -13.68
C GLY A 36 13.91 -12.44 -15.21
N VAL A 37 13.22 -11.42 -15.73
CA VAL A 37 12.98 -11.27 -17.17
C VAL A 37 14.16 -10.56 -17.84
N ARG A 38 14.70 -11.12 -18.93
CA ARG A 38 15.83 -10.52 -19.68
C ARG A 38 15.44 -9.89 -21.01
N SER A 39 14.31 -10.30 -21.59
CA SER A 39 13.82 -9.79 -22.87
C SER A 39 13.37 -8.34 -22.72
N LYS A 40 13.95 -7.43 -23.51
CA LYS A 40 13.57 -6.01 -23.49
C LYS A 40 12.08 -5.82 -23.83
N ARG A 41 11.59 -6.57 -24.82
CA ARG A 41 10.18 -6.52 -25.22
C ARG A 41 9.23 -6.91 -24.09
N GLU A 42 9.57 -7.96 -23.34
CA GLU A 42 8.75 -8.41 -22.21
C GLU A 42 8.80 -7.40 -21.06
N ARG A 43 9.97 -6.83 -20.77
CA ARG A 43 10.12 -5.74 -19.79
C ARG A 43 9.28 -4.52 -20.15
N ASP A 44 9.28 -4.12 -21.41
CA ASP A 44 8.46 -3.00 -21.89
C ASP A 44 6.96 -3.30 -21.70
N ILE A 45 6.51 -4.52 -21.97
CA ILE A 45 5.12 -4.94 -21.73
C ILE A 45 4.77 -4.89 -20.24
N MET A 46 5.65 -5.40 -19.37
CA MET A 46 5.44 -5.40 -17.92
C MET A 46 5.28 -3.97 -17.38
N VAL A 47 6.18 -3.06 -17.74
CA VAL A 47 6.10 -1.66 -17.29
C VAL A 47 4.82 -0.99 -17.80
N ASN A 48 4.47 -1.19 -19.08
CA ASN A 48 3.27 -0.59 -19.65
C ASN A 48 1.96 -1.15 -19.06
N SER A 49 1.97 -2.34 -18.44
CA SER A 49 0.80 -2.89 -17.76
C SER A 49 0.48 -2.21 -16.42
N VAL A 50 1.47 -1.63 -15.75
CA VAL A 50 1.32 -1.03 -14.40
C VAL A 50 1.32 0.49 -14.43
N ALA A 51 2.10 1.10 -15.34
CA ALA A 51 2.33 2.54 -15.39
C ALA A 51 1.06 3.42 -15.35
N PRO A 52 -0.08 3.04 -15.97
CA PRO A 52 -1.28 3.89 -15.95
C PRO A 52 -2.02 3.94 -14.61
N ILE A 53 -1.79 2.97 -13.71
CA ILE A 53 -2.60 2.77 -12.50
C ILE A 53 -1.80 2.78 -11.20
N TRP A 54 -0.48 2.58 -11.27
CA TRP A 54 0.41 2.47 -10.12
C TRP A 54 0.30 3.64 -9.13
N ASP A 55 0.34 4.89 -9.60
CA ASP A 55 0.22 6.08 -8.74
C ASP A 55 -1.12 6.12 -7.96
N GLY A 56 -2.19 5.60 -8.56
CA GLY A 56 -3.48 5.43 -7.89
C GLY A 56 -3.46 4.33 -6.82
N ASN A 57 -2.65 3.29 -7.00
CA ASN A 57 -2.53 2.18 -6.06
C ASN A 57 -1.75 2.59 -4.81
N GLU A 58 -0.65 3.35 -4.98
CA GLU A 58 0.12 3.89 -3.85
C GLU A 58 -0.70 4.83 -2.95
N THR A 59 -1.69 5.52 -3.53
CA THR A 59 -2.58 6.43 -2.78
C THR A 59 -3.30 5.72 -1.62
N TRP A 60 -3.58 4.42 -1.73
CA TRP A 60 -4.20 3.65 -0.63
C TRP A 60 -3.28 3.53 0.59
N LEU A 61 -1.96 3.42 0.39
CA LEU A 61 -1.01 3.41 1.50
C LEU A 61 -1.00 4.75 2.24
N CYS A 62 -0.91 5.84 1.48
CA CYS A 62 -0.95 7.21 2.02
C CYS A 62 -2.22 7.45 2.83
N TRP A 63 -3.37 7.02 2.29
CA TRP A 63 -4.64 7.11 2.99
C TRP A 63 -4.69 6.23 4.23
N GLY A 64 -4.16 5.00 4.18
CA GLY A 64 -4.07 4.10 5.33
C GLY A 64 -3.27 4.73 6.48
N GLY A 65 -2.11 5.33 6.18
CA GLY A 65 -1.30 6.04 7.16
C GLY A 65 -2.01 7.27 7.75
N ALA A 66 -2.57 8.13 6.89
CA ALA A 66 -3.32 9.31 7.33
C ALA A 66 -4.57 8.96 8.14
N GLY A 67 -5.29 7.91 7.72
CA GLY A 67 -6.48 7.39 8.39
C GLY A 67 -6.16 6.81 9.76
N LEU A 68 -5.07 6.05 9.89
CA LEU A 68 -4.58 5.58 11.20
C LEU A 68 -4.21 6.75 12.09
N MET A 69 -3.50 7.76 11.58
CA MET A 69 -3.15 8.96 12.36
C MET A 69 -4.40 9.70 12.86
N ALA A 70 -5.44 9.82 12.02
CA ALA A 70 -6.66 10.55 12.35
C ALA A 70 -7.60 9.79 13.30
N ALA A 71 -7.84 8.49 13.04
CA ALA A 71 -8.81 7.69 13.79
C ALA A 71 -8.19 6.93 14.98
N PHE A 72 -6.92 6.52 14.87
CA PHE A 72 -6.22 5.66 15.84
C PHE A 72 -4.77 6.13 16.08
N PRO A 73 -4.55 7.35 16.61
CA PRO A 73 -3.22 7.96 16.70
C PRO A 73 -2.21 7.13 17.48
N LEU A 74 -2.65 6.41 18.52
CA LEU A 74 -1.76 5.50 19.27
C LEU A 74 -1.31 4.31 18.41
N ALA A 75 -2.21 3.72 17.62
CA ALA A 75 -1.85 2.62 16.72
C ALA A 75 -0.90 3.12 15.63
N TYR A 76 -1.15 4.30 15.06
CA TYR A 76 -0.24 4.94 14.11
C TYR A 76 1.17 5.10 14.69
N ALA A 77 1.30 5.64 15.90
CA ALA A 77 2.60 5.87 16.53
C ALA A 77 3.37 4.55 16.77
N VAL A 78 2.69 3.54 17.33
CA VAL A 78 3.29 2.22 17.62
C VAL A 78 3.73 1.51 16.34
N ILE A 79 2.89 1.53 15.30
CA ILE A 79 3.20 0.88 14.02
C ILE A 79 4.35 1.59 13.31
N LEU A 80 4.32 2.92 13.24
CA LEU A 80 5.35 3.72 12.58
C LEU A 80 6.71 3.54 13.28
N GLU A 81 6.74 3.52 14.61
CA GLU A 81 7.96 3.25 15.36
C GLU A 81 8.52 1.85 15.07
N ALA A 82 7.66 0.83 15.13
CA ALA A 82 8.06 -0.55 14.88
C ALA A 82 8.53 -0.79 13.43
N LEU A 83 7.95 -0.09 12.46
CA LEU A 83 8.22 -0.25 11.03
C LEU A 83 9.06 0.89 10.44
N TYR A 84 9.68 1.73 11.27
CA TYR A 84 10.38 2.93 10.81
C TYR A 84 11.41 2.62 9.72
N ILE A 85 12.28 1.63 9.97
CA ILE A 85 13.33 1.24 9.02
C ILE A 85 12.75 0.62 7.74
N PRO A 86 11.85 -0.39 7.80
CA PRO A 86 11.19 -0.92 6.60
C PRO A 86 10.46 0.14 5.75
N LEU A 87 9.70 1.04 6.37
CA LEU A 87 8.95 2.08 5.66
C LEU A 87 9.89 3.09 5.02
N LEU A 88 10.99 3.44 5.69
CA LEU A 88 12.00 4.33 5.14
C LEU A 88 12.73 3.68 3.95
N ALA A 89 13.02 2.38 4.02
CA ALA A 89 13.58 1.64 2.89
C ALA A 89 12.62 1.62 1.70
N MET A 90 11.32 1.39 1.94
CA MET A 90 10.28 1.43 0.92
C MET A 90 10.20 2.79 0.21
N LEU A 91 10.41 3.90 0.93
CA LEU A 91 10.40 5.25 0.34
C LEU A 91 11.54 5.50 -0.67
N PHE A 92 12.66 4.77 -0.55
CA PHE A 92 13.80 4.95 -1.46
C PHE A 92 13.70 4.19 -2.78
N GLY A 93 12.77 3.23 -2.88
CA GLY A 93 12.62 2.35 -4.04
C GLY A 93 13.56 1.15 -4.02
#